data_AF-A0A7S2CBW7-F1
#
_entry.id   AF-A0A7S2CBW7-F1
#
_cell.length_a   1.000
_cell.length_b   1.000
_cell.length_c   1.000
_cell.angle_alpha   90.00
_cell.angle_beta   90.00
_cell.angle_gamma   90.00
#
_symmetry.space_group_name_H-M   'P 1'
#
loop_
_entity.id
_entity.type
_entity.pdbx_description
1 polymer ?
#
loop_
_entity_poly.entity_id
_entity_poly.type
_entity_poly.pdbx_seq_one_letter_code
_entity_poly.pdbx_strand_id
1 'polypeptide(L)'
;ANSNNRNRRKVHVGSNYQQLPQTSRSKAENPRQAATYAVAASFTELVTAVGIYTTVDVTADIFFEQTINISDKANCVIMSSNGSVFDGQKDVQMIRVSRSSVEFWNIKFSNGYSEKEGGALWLYSSTAIIVNSIFNNNSAYEAGAVYVEESNVTILSSTFESNS
;
A
#
# COMPACT_ATOMS: atom_id res chain seq x y z
N ALA A 1 5.05 -42.87 -62.40
CA ALA A 1 3.84 -43.72 -62.36
C ALA A 1 3.24 -43.63 -60.96
N ASN A 2 1.94 -43.33 -60.89
CA ASN A 2 1.03 -43.29 -59.72
C ASN A 2 1.39 -42.37 -58.54
N SER A 3 0.46 -41.67 -57.88
CA SER A 3 -0.83 -41.03 -58.21
C SER A 3 -1.41 -40.60 -56.86
N ASN A 4 -1.98 -39.39 -56.81
CA ASN A 4 -2.94 -38.91 -55.80
C ASN A 4 -2.35 -38.60 -54.41
N ASN A 5 -2.60 -37.44 -53.81
CA ASN A 5 -3.92 -36.85 -53.66
C ASN A 5 -3.83 -35.32 -53.46
N ARG A 6 -4.51 -34.56 -54.33
CA ARG A 6 -4.77 -33.13 -54.13
C ARG A 6 -5.95 -33.00 -53.17
N ASN A 7 -5.87 -32.12 -52.18
CA ASN A 7 -7.08 -31.49 -51.66
C ASN A 7 -6.81 -30.07 -51.14
N ARG A 8 -7.23 -29.09 -51.96
CA ARG A 8 -7.55 -27.73 -51.54
C ARG A 8 -8.96 -27.75 -50.91
N ARG A 9 -9.13 -27.26 -49.69
CA ARG A 9 -10.41 -26.79 -49.13
C ARG A 9 -10.09 -25.56 -48.25
N LYS A 10 -10.32 -24.34 -48.76
CA LYS A 10 -11.51 -23.48 -48.54
C LYS A 10 -11.80 -23.16 -47.07
N VAL A 11 -11.71 -21.86 -46.78
CA VAL A 11 -12.10 -21.13 -45.57
C VAL A 11 -13.58 -21.35 -45.26
N HIS A 12 -13.91 -21.54 -43.98
CA HIS A 12 -15.23 -21.18 -43.45
C HIS A 12 -15.04 -20.52 -42.08
N VAL A 13 -15.34 -19.22 -42.02
CA VAL A 13 -15.53 -18.47 -40.78
C VAL A 13 -16.93 -18.84 -40.30
N GLY A 14 -17.02 -19.56 -39.19
CA GLY A 14 -18.27 -19.96 -38.56
C GLY A 14 -18.16 -19.76 -37.06
N SER A 15 -18.78 -18.69 -36.58
CA SER A 15 -18.98 -18.35 -35.17
C SER A 15 -19.67 -19.48 -34.42
N ASN A 16 -18.96 -20.14 -33.51
CA ASN A 16 -19.52 -21.02 -32.49
C ASN A 16 -18.92 -20.63 -31.13
N TYR A 17 -19.56 -19.68 -30.46
CA TYR A 17 -19.46 -19.56 -29.00
C TYR A 17 -20.15 -20.79 -28.40
N GLN A 18 -19.39 -21.86 -28.18
CA GLN A 18 -19.86 -22.89 -27.25
C GLN A 18 -19.63 -22.39 -25.83
N GLN A 19 -20.73 -22.10 -25.14
CA GLN A 19 -20.73 -21.82 -23.70
C GLN A 19 -20.16 -23.06 -22.99
N LEU A 20 -19.05 -22.87 -22.28
CA LEU A 20 -18.51 -23.87 -21.37
C LEU A 20 -19.55 -24.14 -20.26
N PRO A 21 -19.75 -25.38 -19.80
CA PRO A 21 -20.71 -25.69 -18.76
C PRO A 21 -20.37 -24.92 -17.48
N GLN A 22 -21.30 -24.10 -17.00
CA GLN A 22 -21.21 -23.53 -15.66
C GLN A 22 -21.43 -24.64 -14.63
N THR A 23 -20.35 -25.31 -14.23
CA THR A 23 -20.36 -26.09 -13.00
C THR A 23 -20.40 -25.11 -11.84
N SER A 24 -21.52 -25.12 -11.11
CA SER A 24 -21.76 -24.40 -9.86
C SER A 24 -20.60 -24.59 -8.89
N ARG A 25 -19.62 -23.69 -8.89
CA ARG A 25 -18.70 -23.55 -7.77
C ARG A 25 -19.47 -22.89 -6.64
N SER A 26 -19.57 -23.64 -5.55
CA SER A 26 -20.02 -23.21 -4.23
C SER A 26 -19.65 -21.76 -3.97
N LYS A 27 -20.62 -21.00 -3.41
CA LYS A 27 -20.35 -19.79 -2.64
C LYS A 27 -19.28 -20.09 -1.59
N ALA A 28 -18.01 -19.93 -1.93
CA ALA A 28 -17.07 -19.40 -0.97
C ALA A 28 -17.38 -17.90 -0.95
N GLU A 29 -18.29 -17.51 -0.05
CA GLU A 29 -18.26 -16.14 0.42
C GLU A 29 -16.83 -15.91 0.92
N ASN A 30 -16.03 -15.16 0.16
CA ASN A 30 -14.80 -14.60 0.69
C ASN A 30 -15.26 -13.39 1.49
N PRO A 31 -15.28 -13.42 2.84
CA PRO A 31 -15.61 -12.24 3.60
C PRO A 31 -14.38 -11.35 3.54
N ARG A 32 -14.16 -10.66 2.41
CA ARG A 32 -13.53 -9.35 2.51
C ARG A 32 -14.52 -8.54 3.32
N GLN A 33 -14.32 -8.53 4.63
CA GLN A 33 -15.01 -7.62 5.53
C GLN A 33 -14.91 -6.25 4.86
N ALA A 34 -16.05 -5.63 4.58
CA ALA A 34 -16.09 -4.40 3.80
C ALA A 34 -15.18 -3.38 4.48
N ALA A 35 -14.25 -2.79 3.73
CA ALA A 35 -13.33 -1.82 4.30
C ALA A 35 -14.12 -0.65 4.88
N THR A 36 -13.90 -0.32 6.14
CA THR A 36 -14.45 0.89 6.77
C THR A 36 -13.74 2.09 6.18
N TYR A 37 -14.49 3.04 5.62
CA TYR A 37 -13.93 4.27 5.09
C TYR A 37 -13.98 5.39 6.13
N ALA A 38 -12.89 6.13 6.29
CA ALA A 38 -12.78 7.29 7.16
C ALA A 38 -12.03 8.43 6.45
N VAL A 39 -12.28 9.66 6.90
CA VAL A 39 -11.55 10.85 6.48
C VAL A 39 -10.82 11.41 7.69
N ALA A 40 -9.56 11.81 7.51
CA ALA A 40 -8.77 12.46 8.53
C ALA A 40 -8.20 13.78 8.01
N ALA A 41 -8.41 14.87 8.73
CA ALA A 41 -7.82 16.18 8.46
C ALA A 41 -6.93 16.68 9.61
N SER A 42 -6.73 15.84 10.63
CA SER A 42 -5.89 16.14 11.79
C SER A 42 -5.22 14.88 12.33
N PHE A 43 -4.16 15.06 13.12
CA PHE A 43 -3.42 13.96 13.75
C PHE A 43 -4.35 13.06 14.59
N THR A 44 -5.20 13.66 15.43
CA THR A 44 -6.16 12.94 16.28
C THR A 44 -7.16 12.12 15.47
N GLU A 45 -7.67 12.66 14.37
CA GLU A 45 -8.59 11.92 13.48
C GLU A 45 -7.87 10.77 12.80
N LEU A 46 -6.63 10.96 12.32
CA LEU A 46 -5.84 9.89 11.73
C LEU A 46 -5.61 8.75 12.74
N VAL A 47 -5.19 9.07 13.97
CA VAL A 47 -5.00 8.08 15.04
C VAL A 47 -6.30 7.30 15.32
N THR A 48 -7.44 8.00 15.34
CA THR A 48 -8.74 7.39 15.61
C THR A 48 -9.21 6.50 14.45
N ALA A 49 -8.90 6.89 13.21
CA ALA A 49 -9.38 6.22 12.00
C ALA A 49 -8.57 4.96 11.63
N VAL A 50 -7.29 4.88 12.02
CA VAL A 50 -6.43 3.74 11.70
C VAL A 50 -6.90 2.48 12.44
N GLY A 51 -7.39 1.49 11.67
CA GLY A 51 -7.93 0.26 12.22
C GLY A 51 -7.66 -0.97 11.35
N ILE A 52 -8.36 -2.05 11.67
CA ILE A 52 -8.36 -3.29 10.88
C ILE A 52 -9.39 -3.13 9.76
N TYR A 53 -9.04 -3.50 8.54
CA TYR A 53 -9.89 -3.35 7.35
C TYR A 53 -10.38 -1.91 7.18
N THR A 54 -9.52 -0.91 7.39
CA THR A 54 -9.86 0.51 7.23
C THR A 54 -9.21 1.09 5.99
N THR A 55 -9.91 1.98 5.30
CA THR A 55 -9.33 2.93 4.35
C THR A 55 -9.49 4.33 4.93
N VAL A 56 -8.38 5.01 5.18
CA VAL A 56 -8.35 6.39 5.67
C VAL A 56 -7.86 7.28 4.54
N ASP A 57 -8.71 8.22 4.10
CA ASP A 57 -8.29 9.30 3.21
C ASP A 57 -7.89 10.52 4.05
N VAL A 58 -6.60 10.87 3.99
CA VAL A 58 -6.05 12.04 4.65
C VAL A 58 -6.16 13.22 3.70
N THR A 59 -6.94 14.21 4.11
CA THR A 59 -7.32 15.36 3.28
C THR A 59 -6.63 16.66 3.67
N ALA A 60 -5.73 16.63 4.66
CA ALA A 60 -4.93 17.77 5.08
C ALA A 60 -3.54 17.31 5.53
N ASP A 61 -2.58 18.24 5.50
CA ASP A 61 -1.26 17.99 6.06
C ASP A 61 -1.37 17.66 7.55
N ILE A 62 -0.64 16.63 7.97
CA ILE A 62 -0.62 16.10 9.33
C ILE A 62 0.75 16.38 9.93
N PHE A 63 0.77 17.22 10.96
CA PHE A 63 1.93 17.44 11.80
C PHE A 63 1.92 16.41 12.92
N PHE A 64 2.93 15.53 12.96
CA PHE A 64 2.99 14.44 13.92
C PHE A 64 3.43 14.99 15.28
N GLU A 65 2.54 14.86 16.26
CA GLU A 65 2.81 15.22 17.66
C GLU A 65 3.56 14.08 18.39
N GLN A 66 3.37 12.85 17.91
CA GLN A 66 4.02 11.65 18.42
C GLN A 66 3.96 10.53 17.37
N THR A 67 4.74 9.46 17.59
CA THR A 67 4.70 8.27 16.75
C THR A 67 3.33 7.59 16.79
N ILE A 68 2.77 7.28 15.61
CA ILE A 68 1.62 6.38 15.48
C ILE A 68 2.12 4.94 15.43
N ASN A 69 1.64 4.10 16.34
CA ASN A 69 1.93 2.67 16.36
C ASN A 69 0.79 1.88 15.70
N ILE A 70 1.07 1.29 14.55
CA ILE A 70 0.15 0.40 13.82
C ILE A 70 0.56 -1.04 14.11
N SER A 71 -0.12 -1.65 15.09
CA SER A 71 0.17 -3.01 15.53
C SER A 71 -1.03 -3.93 15.39
N ASP A 72 -0.77 -5.15 14.94
CA ASP A 72 -1.77 -6.22 14.78
C ASP A 72 -2.97 -5.78 13.93
N LYS A 73 -2.72 -5.01 12.86
CA LYS A 73 -3.72 -4.52 11.90
C LYS A 73 -3.64 -5.28 10.58
N ALA A 74 -4.76 -5.80 10.12
CA ALA A 74 -4.88 -6.39 8.79
C ALA A 74 -5.53 -5.40 7.82
N ASN A 75 -5.00 -5.31 6.59
CA ASN A 75 -5.55 -4.54 5.47
C ASN A 75 -5.92 -3.10 5.83
N CYS A 76 -4.99 -2.38 6.47
CA CYS A 76 -5.13 -0.95 6.72
C CYS A 76 -4.58 -0.17 5.52
N VAL A 77 -5.38 0.70 4.92
CA VAL A 77 -4.97 1.57 3.82
C VAL A 77 -5.01 3.00 4.32
N ILE A 78 -3.89 3.69 4.23
CA ILE A 78 -3.77 5.12 4.52
C ILE A 78 -3.39 5.78 3.20
N MET A 79 -4.26 6.64 2.70
CA MET A 79 -4.08 7.29 1.42
C MET A 79 -4.33 8.78 1.55
N SER A 80 -3.91 9.55 0.55
CA SER A 80 -4.34 10.94 0.43
C SER A 80 -4.83 11.22 -0.98
N SER A 81 -6.05 11.74 -1.10
CA SER A 81 -6.62 12.17 -2.37
C SER A 81 -6.00 13.47 -2.90
N ASN A 82 -5.33 14.26 -2.05
CA ASN A 82 -4.74 15.55 -2.41
C ASN A 82 -3.22 15.63 -2.23
N GLY A 83 -2.54 14.52 -1.91
CA GLY A 83 -1.08 14.52 -1.75
C GLY A 83 -0.61 15.11 -0.42
N SER A 84 -1.37 14.89 0.66
CA SER A 84 -1.10 15.43 2.00
C SER A 84 0.31 15.09 2.51
N VAL A 85 0.87 16.04 3.25
CA VAL A 85 2.17 15.89 3.92
C VAL A 85 1.98 15.28 5.29
N PHE A 86 2.75 14.23 5.58
CA PHE A 86 3.01 13.80 6.95
C PHE A 86 4.33 14.42 7.37
N ASP A 87 4.30 15.35 8.33
CA ASP A 87 5.47 16.10 8.79
C ASP A 87 5.86 15.65 10.20
N GLY A 88 7.03 15.01 10.33
CA GLY A 88 7.61 14.60 11.61
C GLY A 88 8.27 15.74 12.40
N GLN A 89 8.23 16.97 11.88
CA GLN A 89 8.69 18.20 12.53
C GLN A 89 10.17 18.18 12.97
N LYS A 90 10.98 17.29 12.39
CA LYS A 90 12.38 16.97 12.73
C LYS A 90 12.58 16.42 14.14
N ASP A 91 11.53 15.93 14.77
CA ASP A 91 11.57 15.47 16.16
C ASP A 91 10.89 14.11 16.35
N VAL A 92 10.05 13.70 15.40
CA VAL A 92 9.21 12.51 15.54
C VAL A 92 9.45 11.53 14.40
N GLN A 93 9.63 10.26 14.79
CA GLN A 93 9.44 9.15 13.87
C GLN A 93 7.94 8.97 13.66
N MET A 94 7.47 9.19 12.44
CA MET A 94 6.05 9.34 12.19
C MET A 94 5.26 8.05 12.48
N ILE A 95 5.63 6.93 11.86
CA ILE A 95 4.84 5.69 11.95
C ILE A 95 5.71 4.46 12.19
N ARG A 96 5.32 3.66 13.18
CA ARG A 96 5.83 2.30 13.42
C ARG A 96 4.77 1.28 13.05
N VAL A 97 5.13 0.30 12.23
CA VAL A 97 4.24 -0.80 11.84
C VAL A 97 4.82 -2.11 12.34
N SER A 98 4.03 -2.86 13.10
CA SER A 98 4.43 -4.18 13.60
C SER A 98 3.34 -5.23 13.39
N ARG A 99 3.72 -6.43 12.94
CA ARG A 99 2.80 -7.57 12.74
C ARG A 99 1.51 -7.19 11.98
N SER A 100 1.65 -6.33 10.98
CA SER A 100 0.51 -5.72 10.28
C SER A 100 0.65 -5.78 8.77
N SER A 101 -0.48 -5.59 8.06
CA SER A 101 -0.53 -5.38 6.62
C SER A 101 -1.07 -3.98 6.36
N VAL A 102 -0.21 -3.08 5.85
CA VAL A 102 -0.55 -1.66 5.66
C VAL A 102 -0.20 -1.20 4.25
N GLU A 103 -1.02 -0.33 3.68
CA GLU A 103 -0.70 0.35 2.43
C GLU A 103 -0.67 1.87 2.62
N PHE A 104 0.31 2.53 2.01
CA PHE A 104 0.46 3.98 1.98
C PHE A 104 0.42 4.48 0.54
N TRP A 105 -0.51 5.39 0.24
CA TRP A 105 -0.73 5.88 -1.13
C TRP A 105 -0.73 7.40 -1.20
N ASN A 106 0.09 7.95 -2.09
CA ASN A 106 0.11 9.38 -2.41
C ASN A 106 0.34 10.28 -1.19
N ILE A 107 1.30 9.91 -0.33
CA ILE A 107 1.65 10.68 0.88
C ILE A 107 3.07 11.21 0.76
N LYS A 108 3.28 12.44 1.22
CA LYS A 108 4.63 13.00 1.37
C LYS A 108 5.08 12.88 2.82
N PHE A 109 5.95 11.93 3.12
CA PHE A 109 6.62 11.78 4.41
C PHE A 109 7.82 12.73 4.50
N SER A 110 7.73 13.75 5.35
CA SER A 110 8.76 14.78 5.49
C SER A 110 9.24 14.97 6.91
N ASN A 111 10.51 15.37 7.05
CA ASN A 111 11.09 15.80 8.33
C ASN A 111 10.90 14.78 9.47
N GLY A 112 10.79 13.50 9.16
CA GLY A 112 10.81 12.44 10.16
C GLY A 112 12.18 12.34 10.80
N TYR A 113 12.22 12.11 12.12
CA TYR A 113 13.47 11.97 12.86
C TYR A 113 13.43 10.77 13.81
N SER A 114 14.50 9.98 13.85
CA SER A 114 14.69 8.91 14.83
C SER A 114 16.16 8.83 15.23
N GLU A 115 16.47 8.74 16.53
CA GLU A 115 17.86 8.53 16.98
C GLU A 115 18.39 7.13 16.66
N LYS A 116 17.53 6.23 16.17
CA LYS A 116 17.87 4.82 15.92
C LYS A 116 17.48 4.42 14.51
N GLU A 117 16.33 3.77 14.35
CA GLU A 117 15.91 3.21 13.07
C GLU A 117 14.82 4.07 12.42
N GLY A 118 14.93 4.35 11.10
CA GLY A 118 13.88 4.89 10.24
C GLY A 118 13.36 6.29 10.59
N GLY A 119 13.75 7.35 9.86
CA GLY A 119 13.27 8.69 10.20
C GLY A 119 11.75 8.85 10.03
N ALA A 120 11.18 8.30 8.96
CA ALA A 120 9.74 8.37 8.69
C ALA A 120 9.00 7.11 9.15
N LEU A 121 9.44 5.95 8.66
CA LEU A 121 8.75 4.68 8.84
C LEU A 121 9.69 3.63 9.43
N TRP A 122 9.17 2.83 10.35
CA TRP A 122 9.80 1.60 10.81
C TRP A 122 8.84 0.44 10.67
N LEU A 123 9.27 -0.59 9.94
CA LEU A 123 8.47 -1.75 9.56
C LEU A 123 9.10 -3.01 10.15
N TYR A 124 8.38 -3.67 11.05
CA TYR A 124 8.86 -4.89 11.72
C TYR A 124 7.85 -6.03 11.57
N SER A 125 8.32 -7.20 11.11
CA SER A 125 7.48 -8.40 10.96
C SER A 125 6.15 -8.12 10.22
N SER A 126 6.18 -7.29 9.18
CA SER A 126 4.98 -6.72 8.54
C SER A 126 4.99 -6.87 7.02
N THR A 127 3.84 -6.62 6.39
CA THR A 127 3.74 -6.43 4.94
C THR A 127 3.34 -4.98 4.67
N ALA A 128 4.09 -4.28 3.81
CA ALA A 128 3.81 -2.90 3.46
C ALA A 128 3.85 -2.68 1.94
N ILE A 129 2.87 -1.95 1.42
CA ILE A 129 2.87 -1.45 0.05
C ILE A 129 2.88 0.08 0.10
N ILE A 130 3.87 0.71 -0.53
CA ILE A 130 4.02 2.16 -0.56
C ILE A 130 4.03 2.60 -2.01
N VAL A 131 3.07 3.42 -2.41
CA VAL A 131 2.87 3.79 -3.82
C VAL A 131 2.73 5.29 -3.97
N ASN A 132 3.34 5.84 -5.03
CA ASN A 132 3.24 7.25 -5.40
C ASN A 132 3.57 8.21 -4.25
N SER A 133 4.47 7.82 -3.36
CA SER A 133 4.79 8.58 -2.15
C SER A 133 6.14 9.27 -2.28
N ILE A 134 6.37 10.30 -1.46
CA ILE A 134 7.63 11.04 -1.41
C ILE A 134 8.18 10.95 0.00
N PHE A 135 9.45 10.57 0.14
CA PHE A 135 10.20 10.65 1.38
C PHE A 135 11.22 11.76 1.26
N ASN A 136 11.06 12.85 2.01
CA ASN A 136 11.90 14.03 1.90
C ASN A 136 12.46 14.49 3.25
N ASN A 137 13.78 14.72 3.32
CA ASN A 137 14.42 15.32 4.50
C ASN A 137 14.13 14.56 5.81
N ASN A 138 14.01 13.23 5.74
CA ASN A 138 13.90 12.38 6.92
C ASN A 138 15.30 11.96 7.37
N SER A 139 15.54 11.88 8.69
CA SER A 139 16.83 11.46 9.23
C SER A 139 16.71 10.40 10.31
N ALA A 140 17.63 9.43 10.28
CA ALA A 140 17.83 8.50 11.38
C ALA A 140 19.23 7.87 11.33
N TYR A 141 19.64 7.24 12.43
CA TYR A 141 20.96 6.62 12.53
C TYR A 141 21.17 5.45 11.56
N GLU A 142 20.20 4.53 11.44
CA GLU A 142 20.32 3.34 10.56
C GLU A 142 19.78 3.58 9.14
N ALA A 143 18.67 4.32 9.01
CA ALA A 143 18.01 4.53 7.72
C ALA A 143 17.21 5.85 7.71
N GLY A 144 17.70 6.85 6.97
CA GLY A 144 17.12 8.19 6.94
C GLY A 144 15.59 8.25 6.80
N ALA A 145 14.99 7.41 5.96
CA ALA A 145 13.54 7.41 5.72
C ALA A 145 12.81 6.17 6.24
N VAL A 146 13.06 5.00 5.64
CA VAL A 146 12.31 3.77 5.91
C VAL A 146 13.26 2.70 6.39
N TYR A 147 13.04 2.22 7.60
CA TYR A 147 13.73 1.03 8.13
C TYR A 147 12.83 -0.19 8.00
N VAL A 148 13.42 -1.32 7.59
CA VAL A 148 12.70 -2.57 7.31
C VAL A 148 13.41 -3.73 7.99
N GLU A 149 12.69 -4.45 8.84
CA GLU A 149 13.17 -5.64 9.53
C GLU A 149 12.09 -6.74 9.49
N GLU A 150 12.49 -7.95 9.13
CA GLU A 150 11.61 -9.13 9.05
C GLU A 150 10.32 -8.91 8.25
N SER A 151 10.32 -7.97 7.29
CA SER A 151 9.12 -7.47 6.62
C SER A 151 9.19 -7.62 5.10
N ASN A 152 8.03 -7.76 4.47
CA ASN A 152 7.86 -7.76 3.03
C ASN A 152 7.37 -6.38 2.57
N VAL A 153 8.25 -5.61 1.91
CA VAL A 153 7.95 -4.23 1.53
C VAL A 153 8.04 -4.07 0.02
N THR A 154 6.99 -3.51 -0.57
CA THR A 154 6.97 -3.12 -1.99
C THR A 154 6.83 -1.61 -2.08
N ILE A 155 7.79 -0.94 -2.71
CA ILE A 155 7.77 0.51 -2.93
C ILE A 155 7.74 0.77 -4.43
N LEU A 156 6.70 1.47 -4.91
CA LEU A 156 6.46 1.69 -6.33
C LEU A 156 6.25 3.18 -6.60
N SER A 157 6.82 3.67 -7.71
CA SER A 157 6.60 5.03 -8.21
C SER A 157 6.80 6.11 -7.14
N SER A 158 7.75 5.90 -6.23
CA SER A 158 8.00 6.76 -5.09
C SER A 158 9.39 7.39 -5.17
N THR A 159 9.55 8.56 -4.57
CA THR A 159 10.79 9.34 -4.61
C THR A 159 11.40 9.45 -3.21
N PHE A 160 12.71 9.29 -3.12
CA PHE A 160 13.49 9.52 -1.89
C PHE A 160 14.48 10.67 -2.15
N GLU A 161 14.34 11.76 -1.39
CA GLU A 161 15.15 12.97 -1.54
C GLU A 161 15.68 13.45 -0.19
N SER A 162 16.97 13.80 -0.13
CA SER A 162 17.61 14.42 1.04
C SER A 162 17.40 13.67 2.37
N ASN A 163 17.23 12.34 2.32
CA ASN A 163 17.14 11.53 3.53
C ASN A 163 18.54 11.12 3.98
N SER A 164 18.84 11.24 5.28
CA SER A 164 20.19 11.03 5.83
C SER A 164 20.18 10.17 7.08
#